data_AF-A0A139CJM6-F1
#
_entry.id   AF-A0A139CJM6-F1
#
_cell.length_a   1.000
_cell.length_b   1.000
_cell.length_c   1.000
_cell.angle_alpha   90.00
_cell.angle_beta   90.00
_cell.angle_gamma   90.00
#
_symmetry.space_group_name_H-M   'P 1'
#
loop_
_entity.id
_entity.type
_entity.pdbx_description
1 polymer ?
#
loop_
_entity_poly.entity_id
_entity_poly.type
_entity_poly.pdbx_seq_one_letter_code
_entity_poly.pdbx_strand_id
1 'polypeptide(L)'
;MEVQELIINSTSMNLSIYSPDNELKARYVTPMIKYQWEQPPYMLKGKPFLEINSSSKAQKIRPDVSDSGTLEVTVLQDGVIHTLTIDSDSPEYQSEELYQIEDFMSFMKLLALEPTFDETREIVEQWIISMPTYRFDGSNLTLQEHIREDTLPSTHLLIYTFTSSHEGYGDRSDEVLTEALTNHTIRVTFSQREIRKAIIDGSWDEIDQETV
;
A
#
# COMPACT_ATOMS: atom_id res chain seq x y z
N MET A 1 2.32 1.98 -20.43
CA MET A 1 1.93 1.26 -19.19
C MET A 1 2.98 1.57 -18.15
N GLU A 2 2.60 1.77 -16.88
CA GLU A 2 3.58 2.01 -15.81
C GLU A 2 4.33 0.71 -15.49
N VAL A 3 5.62 0.82 -15.21
CA VAL A 3 6.48 -0.34 -14.90
C VAL A 3 6.67 -0.42 -13.38
N GLN A 4 6.43 -1.60 -12.80
CA GLN A 4 6.61 -1.84 -11.37
C GLN A 4 7.77 -2.79 -11.14
N GLU A 5 8.71 -2.40 -10.27
CA GLU A 5 9.88 -3.19 -9.88
C GLU A 5 9.78 -3.54 -8.39
N LEU A 6 9.76 -4.83 -8.05
CA LEU A 6 9.76 -5.31 -6.66
C LEU A 6 11.09 -6.00 -6.36
N ILE A 7 11.85 -5.45 -5.42
CA ILE A 7 13.10 -6.02 -4.92
C ILE A 7 12.88 -6.49 -3.49
N ILE A 8 13.05 -7.78 -3.24
CA ILE A 8 12.89 -8.38 -1.90
C ILE A 8 14.26 -8.80 -1.37
N ASN A 9 14.62 -8.30 -0.19
CA ASN A 9 15.84 -8.66 0.53
C ASN A 9 15.53 -9.13 1.96
N SER A 10 16.54 -9.65 2.66
CA SER A 10 16.40 -10.24 4.00
C SER A 10 15.84 -9.32 5.09
N THR A 11 15.77 -8.01 4.85
CA THR A 11 15.26 -7.03 5.82
C THR A 11 14.09 -6.20 5.31
N SER A 12 13.83 -6.16 4.00
CA SER A 12 12.83 -5.26 3.40
C SER A 12 12.38 -5.69 2.01
N MET A 13 11.16 -5.28 1.66
CA MET A 13 10.62 -5.24 0.30
C MET A 13 10.69 -3.80 -0.21
N ASN A 14 11.19 -3.61 -1.43
CA ASN A 14 11.25 -2.32 -2.09
C ASN A 14 10.45 -2.37 -3.39
N LEU A 15 9.32 -1.68 -3.44
CA LEU A 15 8.50 -1.54 -4.64
C LEU A 15 8.74 -0.16 -5.25
N SER A 16 9.24 -0.12 -6.48
CA SER A 16 9.43 1.12 -7.24
C SER A 16 8.48 1.16 -8.44
N ILE A 17 7.80 2.28 -8.64
CA ILE A 17 6.87 2.50 -9.76
C ILE A 17 7.51 3.52 -10.71
N TYR A 18 7.57 3.19 -12.00
CA TYR A 18 8.17 3.99 -13.04
C TYR A 18 7.15 4.41 -14.11
N SER A 19 7.33 5.61 -14.65
CA SER A 19 6.63 6.06 -15.86
C SER A 19 7.05 5.21 -17.07
N PRO A 20 6.28 5.26 -18.19
CA PRO A 20 6.69 4.62 -19.43
C PRO A 20 8.06 5.08 -19.94
N ASP A 21 8.47 6.31 -19.60
CA ASP A 21 9.77 6.91 -19.94
C ASP A 21 10.88 6.53 -18.94
N ASN A 22 10.61 5.55 -18.06
CA ASN A 22 11.54 5.03 -17.06
C ASN A 22 11.96 6.06 -15.99
N GLU A 23 11.09 7.02 -15.68
CA GLU A 23 11.25 7.94 -14.55
C GLU A 23 10.59 7.39 -13.28
N LEU A 24 11.28 7.47 -12.13
CA LEU A 24 10.74 6.99 -10.86
C LEU A 24 9.59 7.89 -10.38
N LYS A 25 8.39 7.33 -10.27
CA LYS A 25 7.20 8.00 -9.74
C LYS A 25 7.01 7.81 -8.24
N ALA A 26 7.22 6.58 -7.75
CA ALA A 26 7.04 6.25 -6.35
C ALA A 26 7.99 5.14 -5.92
N ARG A 27 8.33 5.11 -4.64
CA ARG A 27 9.09 4.04 -4.01
C ARG A 27 8.55 3.76 -2.62
N TYR A 28 8.25 2.49 -2.34
CA TYR A 28 7.79 2.00 -1.06
C TYR A 28 8.79 1.02 -0.49
N VAL A 29 9.15 1.19 0.78
CA VAL A 29 10.09 0.31 1.48
C VAL A 29 9.39 -0.25 2.71
N THR A 30 9.04 -1.53 2.65
CA THR A 30 8.32 -2.21 3.71
C THR A 30 9.27 -3.16 4.44
N PRO A 31 9.45 -3.02 5.78
CA PRO A 31 10.23 -3.97 6.55
C PRO A 31 9.70 -5.39 6.39
N MET A 32 10.60 -6.36 6.22
CA MET A 32 10.21 -7.74 6.01
C MET A 32 10.09 -8.47 7.36
N ILE A 33 8.96 -9.13 7.60
CA ILE A 33 8.80 -10.01 8.76
C ILE A 33 9.42 -11.36 8.42
N LYS A 34 10.21 -11.92 9.34
CA LYS A 34 10.97 -13.18 9.13
C LYS A 34 10.13 -14.31 8.48
N TYR A 35 8.87 -14.46 8.88
CA TYR A 35 7.98 -15.50 8.35
C TYR A 35 7.61 -15.30 6.86
N GLN A 36 7.49 -14.06 6.39
CA GLN A 36 7.19 -13.73 4.99
C GLN A 36 8.33 -14.13 4.05
N TRP A 37 9.56 -14.24 4.58
CA TRP A 37 10.74 -14.62 3.81
C TRP A 37 10.90 -16.13 3.62
N GLU A 38 10.46 -16.94 4.57
CA GLU A 38 10.68 -18.39 4.52
C GLU A 38 9.78 -19.09 3.47
N GLN A 39 8.71 -18.43 3.02
CA GLN A 39 7.74 -18.94 2.02
C GLN A 39 8.26 -18.92 0.57
N PRO A 40 8.75 -17.79 0.01
CA PRO A 40 9.23 -17.71 -1.37
C PRO A 40 10.27 -18.77 -1.75
N PRO A 41 11.38 -18.95 -0.99
CA PRO A 41 12.39 -19.96 -1.30
C PRO A 41 11.87 -21.40 -1.27
N TYR A 42 10.83 -21.66 -0.47
CA TYR A 42 10.22 -22.99 -0.39
C TYR A 42 9.36 -23.30 -1.61
N MET A 43 8.53 -22.35 -2.06
CA MET A 43 7.65 -22.51 -3.24
C MET A 43 8.44 -22.74 -4.53
N LEU A 44 9.65 -22.18 -4.61
CA LEU A 44 10.50 -22.21 -5.80
C LEU A 44 11.46 -23.41 -5.84
N LYS A 45 11.54 -24.20 -4.76
CA LYS A 45 12.53 -25.28 -4.64
C LYS A 45 12.17 -26.49 -5.50
N GLY A 46 13.09 -26.89 -6.39
CA GLY A 46 13.00 -28.14 -7.15
C GLY A 46 12.11 -28.10 -8.40
N LYS A 47 11.79 -26.91 -8.91
CA LYS A 47 11.00 -26.73 -10.13
C LYS A 47 11.89 -26.73 -11.38
N PRO A 48 11.56 -27.51 -12.42
CA PRO A 48 12.44 -27.73 -13.58
C PRO A 48 12.50 -26.55 -14.57
N PHE A 49 11.47 -25.70 -14.61
CA PHE A 49 11.37 -24.53 -15.50
C PHE A 49 11.92 -23.23 -14.89
N LEU A 50 12.50 -23.31 -13.68
CA LEU A 50 13.08 -22.17 -12.98
C LEU A 50 14.60 -22.18 -13.18
N GLU A 51 15.08 -21.33 -14.08
CA GLU A 51 16.50 -21.01 -14.13
C GLU A 51 16.84 -20.03 -13.00
N ILE A 52 17.56 -20.54 -11.99
CA ILE A 52 18.05 -19.72 -10.87
C ILE A 52 19.46 -19.25 -11.18
N ASN A 53 19.58 -18.05 -11.73
CA ASN A 53 20.88 -17.41 -11.88
C ASN A 53 21.28 -16.74 -10.56
N SER A 54 22.33 -17.28 -9.93
CA SER A 54 22.83 -16.83 -8.64
C SER A 54 24.03 -15.90 -8.83
N SER A 55 23.91 -14.63 -8.45
CA SER A 55 24.99 -13.65 -8.54
C SER A 55 25.36 -13.09 -7.16
N SER A 56 26.67 -12.87 -6.93
CA SER A 56 27.21 -12.15 -5.76
C SER A 56 27.22 -10.63 -5.93
N LYS A 57 26.80 -10.13 -7.09
CA LYS A 57 26.64 -8.70 -7.39
C LYS A 57 25.19 -8.40 -7.75
N ALA A 58 24.63 -7.36 -7.15
CA ALA A 58 23.33 -6.82 -7.53
C ALA A 58 23.34 -6.42 -8.99
N GLN A 59 22.62 -7.18 -9.81
CA GLN A 59 22.32 -6.81 -11.18
C GLN A 59 20.98 -6.09 -11.19
N LYS A 60 20.93 -5.01 -11.96
CA LYS A 60 19.72 -4.23 -12.20
C LYS A 60 18.94 -4.98 -13.28
N ILE A 61 17.88 -5.67 -12.89
CA ILE A 61 17.11 -6.52 -13.79
C ILE A 61 15.71 -5.95 -13.85
N ARG A 62 15.29 -5.60 -15.07
CA ARG A 62 14.02 -4.94 -15.35
C ARG A 62 12.99 -6.02 -15.60
N PRO A 63 11.77 -5.93 -15.06
CA PRO A 63 10.69 -6.77 -15.55
C PRO A 63 10.39 -6.37 -17.00
N ASP A 64 10.83 -7.19 -17.95
CA ASP A 64 10.45 -7.06 -19.36
C ASP A 64 9.03 -7.61 -19.53
N VAL A 65 8.03 -6.80 -19.18
CA VAL A 65 6.64 -7.12 -19.48
C VAL A 65 6.34 -6.59 -20.89
N SER A 66 6.93 -7.22 -21.90
CA SER A 66 6.58 -6.99 -23.30
C SER A 66 6.00 -8.26 -23.91
N ASP A 67 4.67 -8.42 -23.81
CA ASP A 67 3.80 -9.27 -24.65
C ASP A 67 4.21 -10.74 -24.96
N SER A 68 5.25 -11.29 -24.34
CA SER A 68 5.66 -12.69 -24.42
C SER A 68 6.31 -13.10 -23.11
N GLY A 69 5.54 -13.84 -22.30
CA GLY A 69 5.99 -15.07 -21.67
C GLY A 69 7.22 -15.11 -20.77
N THR A 70 7.72 -14.00 -20.24
CA THR A 70 8.83 -14.03 -19.29
C THR A 70 8.59 -13.17 -18.07
N LEU A 71 8.40 -13.80 -16.91
CA LEU A 71 8.39 -13.12 -15.61
C LEU A 71 9.80 -13.21 -15.02
N GLU A 72 10.45 -12.06 -14.80
CA GLU A 72 11.72 -11.96 -14.08
C GLU A 72 11.48 -11.53 -12.62
N VAL A 73 11.78 -12.42 -11.67
CA VAL A 73 11.66 -12.15 -10.23
C VAL A 73 13.04 -12.16 -9.59
N THR A 74 13.40 -11.10 -8.87
CA THR A 74 14.67 -11.00 -8.15
C THR A 74 14.48 -11.28 -6.66
N VAL A 75 15.14 -12.32 -6.14
CA VAL A 75 15.04 -12.78 -4.73
C VAL A 75 16.44 -12.82 -4.11
N LEU A 76 16.69 -12.11 -3.01
CA LEU A 76 17.98 -12.18 -2.31
C LEU A 76 17.95 -13.18 -1.14
N GLN A 77 18.47 -14.39 -1.34
CA GLN A 77 18.54 -15.44 -0.30
C GLN A 77 19.96 -15.62 0.22
N ASP A 78 20.14 -15.55 1.55
CA ASP A 78 21.43 -15.73 2.23
C ASP A 78 22.56 -14.84 1.66
N GLY A 79 22.21 -13.64 1.17
CA GLY A 79 23.15 -12.70 0.54
C GLY A 79 23.44 -12.96 -0.94
N VAL A 80 22.74 -13.90 -1.57
CA VAL A 80 22.85 -14.25 -2.99
C VAL A 80 21.61 -13.79 -3.74
N ILE A 81 21.79 -13.09 -4.86
CA ILE A 81 20.69 -12.61 -5.69
C ILE A 81 20.34 -13.69 -6.69
N HIS A 82 19.09 -14.14 -6.64
CA HIS A 82 18.49 -15.08 -7.56
C HIS A 82 17.61 -14.31 -8.53
N THR A 83 17.90 -14.44 -9.82
CA THR A 83 16.98 -14.02 -10.89
C THR A 83 16.24 -15.26 -11.32
N LEU A 84 14.92 -15.22 -11.24
CA LEU A 84 14.02 -16.28 -11.67
C LEU A 84 13.45 -15.85 -13.01
N THR A 85 13.85 -16.52 -14.08
CA THR A 85 13.32 -16.30 -15.43
C THR A 85 12.31 -17.42 -15.70
N ILE A 86 11.03 -17.08 -15.87
CA ILE A 86 9.97 -18.05 -16.14
C ILE A 86 9.64 -18.00 -17.63
N ASP A 87 10.00 -19.02 -18.40
CA ASP A 87 9.63 -19.15 -19.81
C ASP A 87 8.24 -19.80 -19.94
N SER A 88 7.23 -19.01 -20.31
CA SER A 88 5.85 -19.49 -20.47
C SER A 88 5.61 -20.34 -21.72
N ASP A 89 6.57 -20.38 -22.65
CA ASP A 89 6.45 -21.14 -23.90
C ASP A 89 7.09 -22.54 -23.80
N SER A 90 7.64 -22.89 -22.63
CA SER A 90 8.24 -24.20 -22.37
C SER A 90 7.20 -25.34 -22.45
N PRO A 91 7.48 -26.46 -23.13
CA PRO A 91 6.57 -27.62 -23.17
C PRO A 91 6.47 -28.38 -21.83
N GLU A 92 7.36 -28.11 -20.88
CA GLU A 92 7.34 -28.66 -19.51
C GLU A 92 6.51 -27.79 -18.55
N TYR A 93 5.99 -26.67 -19.04
CA TYR A 93 5.20 -25.68 -18.32
C TYR A 93 3.79 -26.20 -18.00
N GLN A 94 3.43 -26.21 -16.72
CA GLN A 94 2.07 -26.50 -16.25
C GLN A 94 1.45 -25.22 -15.70
N SER A 95 0.31 -24.80 -16.26
CA SER A 95 -0.35 -23.52 -15.93
C SER A 95 -0.61 -23.30 -14.43
N GLU A 96 -0.82 -24.37 -13.67
CA GLU A 96 -1.13 -24.33 -12.24
C GLU A 96 0.04 -23.86 -11.36
N GLU A 97 1.29 -24.03 -11.82
CA GLU A 97 2.48 -23.57 -11.11
C GLU A 97 2.78 -22.09 -11.41
N LEU A 98 2.44 -21.61 -12.61
CA LEU A 98 2.44 -20.17 -12.91
C LEU A 98 1.45 -19.45 -12.00
N TYR A 99 0.21 -19.95 -11.88
CA TYR A 99 -0.78 -19.32 -11.02
C TYR A 99 -0.29 -19.19 -9.58
N GLN A 100 0.44 -20.18 -9.05
CA GLN A 100 1.01 -20.09 -7.71
C GLN A 100 2.11 -19.02 -7.59
N ILE A 101 2.95 -18.86 -8.61
CA ILE A 101 4.00 -17.84 -8.61
C ILE A 101 3.40 -16.46 -8.84
N GLU A 102 2.45 -16.31 -9.75
CA GLU A 102 1.73 -15.06 -10.00
C GLU A 102 0.92 -14.61 -8.79
N ASP A 103 0.21 -15.53 -8.14
CA ASP A 103 -0.53 -15.28 -6.91
C ASP A 103 0.43 -14.87 -5.78
N PHE A 104 1.53 -15.60 -5.61
CA PHE A 104 2.58 -15.24 -4.66
C PHE A 104 3.17 -13.85 -4.95
N MET A 105 3.50 -13.54 -6.20
CA MET A 105 4.05 -12.25 -6.59
C MET A 105 3.04 -11.12 -6.40
N SER A 106 1.76 -11.38 -6.69
CA SER A 106 0.67 -10.45 -6.44
C SER A 106 0.51 -10.18 -4.95
N PHE A 107 0.58 -11.23 -4.13
CA PHE A 107 0.58 -11.16 -2.68
C PHE A 107 1.77 -10.36 -2.14
N MET A 108 2.99 -10.60 -2.63
CA MET A 108 4.18 -9.85 -2.21
C MET A 108 4.13 -8.38 -2.63
N LYS A 109 3.60 -8.07 -3.81
CA LYS A 109 3.35 -6.68 -4.23
C LYS A 109 2.35 -6.00 -3.30
N LEU A 110 1.27 -6.68 -2.97
CA LEU A 110 0.24 -6.18 -2.06
C LEU A 110 0.82 -5.91 -0.68
N LEU A 111 1.66 -6.82 -0.16
CA LEU A 111 2.42 -6.61 1.07
C LEU A 111 3.42 -5.45 0.99
N ALA A 112 4.10 -5.26 -0.13
CA ALA A 112 5.02 -4.15 -0.32
C ALA A 112 4.31 -2.79 -0.42
N LEU A 113 3.01 -2.78 -0.73
CA LEU A 113 2.17 -1.58 -0.72
C LEU A 113 1.59 -1.27 0.67
N GLU A 114 1.64 -2.22 1.61
CA GLU A 114 1.13 -2.02 2.97
C GLU A 114 1.87 -0.86 3.64
N PRO A 115 1.15 0.20 4.04
CA PRO A 115 1.75 1.33 4.70
C PRO A 115 2.13 0.98 6.14
N THR A 116 3.21 1.57 6.62
CA THR A 116 3.53 1.50 8.06
C THR A 116 2.47 2.24 8.89
N PHE A 117 2.45 2.03 10.20
CA PHE A 117 1.58 2.81 11.09
C PHE A 117 1.85 4.32 10.98
N ASP A 118 3.12 4.71 11.05
CA ASP A 118 3.52 6.12 11.00
C ASP A 118 3.12 6.77 9.67
N GLU A 119 3.34 6.06 8.56
CA GLU A 119 2.93 6.53 7.22
C GLU A 119 1.40 6.61 7.09
N THR A 120 0.67 5.62 7.60
CA THR A 120 -0.80 5.63 7.62
C THR A 120 -1.31 6.86 8.36
N ARG A 121 -0.76 7.09 9.56
CA ARG A 121 -1.09 8.24 10.39
C ARG A 121 -0.81 9.55 9.67
N GLU A 122 0.37 9.69 9.06
CA GLU A 122 0.75 10.90 8.32
C GLU A 122 -0.22 11.19 7.18
N ILE A 123 -0.51 10.19 6.33
CA ILE A 123 -1.45 10.35 5.20
C ILE A 123 -2.83 10.77 5.70
N VAL A 124 -3.35 10.10 6.74
CA VAL A 124 -4.68 10.37 7.28
C VAL A 124 -4.75 11.74 7.94
N GLU A 125 -3.75 12.14 8.74
CA GLU A 125 -3.74 13.46 9.38
C GLU A 125 -3.66 14.59 8.36
N GLN A 126 -2.81 14.46 7.33
CA GLN A 126 -2.75 15.44 6.25
C GLN A 126 -4.07 15.55 5.49
N TRP A 127 -4.72 14.41 5.22
CA TRP A 127 -6.03 14.40 4.59
C TRP A 127 -7.08 15.09 5.47
N ILE A 128 -7.16 14.76 6.76
CA ILE A 128 -8.10 15.38 7.71
C ILE A 128 -7.88 16.90 7.75
N ILE A 129 -6.63 17.38 7.83
CA ILE A 129 -6.35 18.81 7.90
C ILE A 129 -6.78 19.55 6.61
N SER A 130 -6.82 18.84 5.48
CA SER A 130 -7.24 19.39 4.20
C SER A 130 -8.76 19.35 3.95
N MET A 131 -9.51 18.58 4.75
CA MET A 131 -10.94 18.32 4.54
C MET A 131 -11.79 19.57 4.84
N PRO A 132 -12.92 19.77 4.14
CA PRO A 132 -13.77 20.95 4.31
C PRO A 132 -14.10 21.31 5.77
N THR A 133 -14.56 20.35 6.57
CA THR A 133 -14.95 20.59 7.96
C THR A 133 -13.77 21.09 8.81
N TYR A 134 -12.61 20.44 8.73
CA TYR A 134 -11.45 20.85 9.53
C TYR A 134 -10.83 22.15 9.03
N ARG A 135 -10.74 22.32 7.70
CA ARG A 135 -10.12 23.49 7.10
C ARG A 135 -10.89 24.78 7.38
N PHE A 136 -12.20 24.68 7.55
CA PHE A 136 -13.05 25.82 7.89
C PHE A 136 -12.63 26.45 9.22
N ASP A 137 -12.60 25.66 10.29
CA ASP A 137 -12.35 26.17 11.65
C ASP A 137 -11.90 25.11 12.68
N GLY A 138 -11.37 23.99 12.19
CA GLY A 138 -10.90 22.86 13.00
C GLY A 138 -9.55 23.09 13.66
N SER A 139 -9.38 22.51 14.85
CA SER A 139 -8.17 22.58 15.67
C SER A 139 -8.02 21.35 16.58
N ASN A 140 -6.86 21.18 17.23
CA ASN A 140 -6.61 20.13 18.23
C ASN A 140 -6.82 18.68 17.74
N LEU A 141 -6.39 18.38 16.51
CA LEU A 141 -6.49 17.03 15.95
C LEU A 141 -5.68 16.04 16.80
N THR A 142 -6.36 15.01 17.32
CA THR A 142 -5.74 14.01 18.20
C THR A 142 -6.20 12.61 17.79
N LEU A 143 -5.24 11.71 17.56
CA LEU A 143 -5.52 10.29 17.35
C LEU A 143 -5.96 9.65 18.67
N GLN A 144 -7.14 9.06 18.70
CA GLN A 144 -7.68 8.34 19.86
C GLN A 144 -7.43 6.84 19.77
N GLU A 145 -7.67 6.27 18.59
CA GLU A 145 -7.60 4.83 18.39
C GLU A 145 -7.16 4.50 16.96
N HIS A 146 -6.37 3.44 16.83
CA HIS A 146 -6.04 2.82 15.55
C HIS A 146 -6.24 1.32 15.65
N ILE A 147 -7.14 0.80 14.82
CA ILE A 147 -7.40 -0.62 14.66
C ILE A 147 -6.94 -1.01 13.26
N ARG A 148 -6.05 -2.00 13.18
CA ARG A 148 -5.67 -2.64 11.92
C ARG A 148 -6.34 -3.99 11.83
N GLU A 149 -7.10 -4.22 10.77
CA GLU A 149 -7.64 -5.53 10.45
C GLU A 149 -6.56 -6.37 9.77
N ASP A 150 -6.43 -7.64 10.17
CA ASP A 150 -5.49 -8.59 9.58
C ASP A 150 -6.03 -9.18 8.25
N THR A 151 -6.44 -8.29 7.35
CA THR A 151 -6.80 -8.57 5.96
C THR A 151 -5.64 -8.19 5.04
N LEU A 152 -5.67 -8.64 3.79
CA LEU A 152 -4.75 -8.17 2.75
C LEU A 152 -5.54 -7.77 1.49
N PRO A 153 -5.46 -6.50 1.05
CA PRO A 153 -4.77 -5.38 1.70
C PRO A 153 -5.39 -5.07 3.07
N SER A 154 -4.59 -4.61 4.02
CA SER A 154 -5.13 -4.34 5.35
C SER A 154 -6.06 -3.13 5.34
N THR A 155 -7.05 -3.21 6.21
CA THR A 155 -7.93 -2.08 6.51
C THR A 155 -7.47 -1.45 7.80
N HIS A 156 -7.23 -0.15 7.78
CA HIS A 156 -6.91 0.65 8.95
C HIS A 156 -8.12 1.51 9.29
N LEU A 157 -8.68 1.31 10.48
CA LEU A 157 -9.67 2.20 11.07
C LEU A 157 -8.96 3.14 12.05
N LEU A 158 -8.96 4.44 11.75
CA LEU A 158 -8.40 5.46 12.63
C LEU A 158 -9.52 6.33 13.16
N ILE A 159 -9.51 6.56 14.46
CA ILE A 159 -10.48 7.42 15.14
C ILE A 159 -9.73 8.63 15.67
N TYR A 160 -10.13 9.81 15.19
CA TYR A 160 -9.58 11.08 15.63
C TYR A 160 -10.66 11.94 16.30
N THR A 161 -10.21 12.83 17.16
CA THR A 161 -11.03 13.92 17.68
C THR A 161 -10.42 15.26 17.29
N PHE A 162 -11.27 16.25 17.02
CA PHE A 162 -10.85 17.63 16.80
C PHE A 162 -11.94 18.60 17.29
N THR A 163 -11.61 19.88 17.39
CA THR A 163 -12.54 20.93 17.84
C THR A 163 -12.74 21.95 16.74
N SER A 164 -14.01 22.21 16.39
CA SER A 164 -14.43 23.32 15.52
C SER A 164 -14.85 24.52 16.36
N SER A 165 -14.69 25.73 15.82
CA SER A 165 -15.13 26.97 16.48
C SER A 165 -16.63 27.25 16.28
N HIS A 166 -17.28 26.56 15.35
CA HIS A 166 -18.70 26.63 15.04
C HIS A 166 -19.28 25.21 14.94
N GLU A 167 -20.60 25.11 15.13
CA GLU A 167 -21.35 23.89 14.87
C GLU A 167 -21.44 23.58 13.37
N GLY A 168 -21.74 22.31 13.04
CA GLY A 168 -21.97 21.85 11.68
C GLY A 168 -20.78 21.15 11.02
N TYR A 169 -20.95 20.85 9.73
CA TYR A 169 -20.03 20.07 8.90
C TYR A 169 -19.85 20.73 7.53
N GLY A 170 -18.77 20.38 6.83
CA GLY A 170 -18.45 20.88 5.50
C GLY A 170 -17.89 22.30 5.48
N ASP A 171 -17.78 22.85 4.27
CA ASP A 171 -17.45 24.25 4.04
C ASP A 171 -18.68 25.12 4.27
N ARG A 172 -18.59 26.00 5.28
CA ARG A 172 -19.69 26.86 5.73
C ARG A 172 -19.35 28.34 5.57
N SER A 173 -18.44 28.67 4.65
CA SER A 173 -17.95 30.05 4.42
C SER A 173 -19.04 31.05 4.03
N ASP A 174 -20.15 30.57 3.49
CA ASP A 174 -21.29 31.40 3.06
C ASP A 174 -22.39 31.54 4.13
N GLU A 175 -22.20 30.93 5.31
CA GLU A 175 -23.21 30.90 6.38
C GLU A 175 -22.92 31.92 7.49
N VAL A 176 -23.99 32.49 8.06
CA VAL A 176 -23.88 33.33 9.26
C VAL A 176 -23.96 32.42 10.49
N LEU A 177 -22.80 32.06 11.02
CA LEU A 177 -22.67 31.13 12.15
C LEU A 177 -22.45 31.86 13.47
N THR A 178 -22.86 31.22 14.56
CA THR A 178 -22.53 31.65 15.93
C THR A 178 -21.36 30.83 16.43
N GLU A 179 -20.38 31.49 17.07
CA GLU A 179 -19.25 30.79 17.70
C GLU A 179 -19.75 29.83 18.78
N ALA A 180 -19.43 28.55 18.60
CA ALA A 180 -19.77 27.46 19.50
C ALA A 180 -18.69 26.37 19.37
N LEU A 181 -17.82 26.27 20.39
CA LEU A 181 -16.77 25.25 20.42
C LEU A 181 -17.39 23.86 20.42
N THR A 182 -17.20 23.14 19.32
CA THR A 182 -17.82 21.83 19.08
C THR A 182 -16.73 20.78 18.94
N ASN A 183 -16.80 19.73 19.76
CA ASN A 183 -15.89 18.60 19.66
C ASN A 183 -16.48 17.56 18.71
N HIS A 184 -15.70 17.18 17.71
CA HIS A 184 -16.06 16.18 16.71
C HIS A 184 -15.22 14.92 16.87
N THR A 185 -15.81 13.78 16.52
CA THR A 185 -15.12 12.51 16.35
C THR A 185 -15.21 12.07 14.91
N ILE A 186 -14.08 11.93 14.23
CA ILE A 186 -14.02 11.42 12.86
C ILE A 186 -13.49 9.99 12.84
N ARG A 187 -14.20 9.12 12.13
CA ARG A 187 -13.82 7.72 11.86
C ARG A 187 -13.37 7.59 10.42
N VAL A 188 -12.09 7.31 10.23
CA VAL A 188 -11.46 7.19 8.91
C VAL A 188 -11.16 5.73 8.63
N THR A 189 -11.68 5.22 7.51
CA THR A 189 -11.30 3.92 6.96
C THR A 189 -10.27 4.14 5.87
N PHE A 190 -9.09 3.54 6.02
CA PHE A 190 -7.97 3.68 5.11
C PHE A 190 -7.50 2.30 4.63
N SER A 191 -7.33 2.14 3.33
CA SER A 191 -6.83 0.89 2.75
C SER A 191 -6.19 1.14 1.39
N GLN A 192 -5.11 0.42 1.10
CA GLN A 192 -4.33 0.59 -0.14
C GLN A 192 -3.86 2.04 -0.34
N ARG A 193 -3.43 2.71 0.73
CA ARG A 193 -2.94 4.10 0.71
C ARG A 193 -3.99 5.15 0.31
N GLU A 194 -5.26 4.79 0.34
CA GLU A 194 -6.37 5.68 0.01
C GLU A 194 -7.38 5.72 1.16
N ILE A 195 -7.98 6.90 1.35
CA ILE A 195 -9.09 7.11 2.28
C ILE A 195 -10.35 6.56 1.61
N ARG A 196 -10.97 5.55 2.23
CA ARG A 196 -12.15 4.85 1.72
C ARG A 196 -13.45 5.40 2.29
N LYS A 197 -13.43 5.84 3.55
CA LYS A 197 -14.57 6.46 4.26
C LYS A 197 -14.05 7.43 5.31
N ALA A 198 -14.79 8.49 5.55
CA ALA A 198 -14.47 9.47 6.58
C ALA A 198 -15.76 10.03 7.19
N ILE A 199 -16.20 9.46 8.32
CA ILE A 199 -17.49 9.81 8.92
C ILE A 199 -17.28 10.64 10.18
N ILE A 200 -17.82 11.87 10.21
CA ILE A 200 -17.80 12.77 11.37
C ILE A 200 -19.06 12.54 12.20
N ASP A 201 -18.88 12.34 13.50
CA ASP A 201 -19.92 12.14 14.53
C ASP A 201 -20.93 11.03 14.21
N GLY A 202 -20.59 10.12 13.29
CA GLY A 202 -21.51 9.10 12.78
C GLY A 202 -22.65 9.64 11.92
N SER A 203 -22.62 10.93 11.55
CA SER A 203 -23.76 11.63 10.92
C SER A 203 -23.42 12.27 9.57
N TRP A 204 -22.14 12.53 9.29
CA TRP A 204 -21.69 13.22 8.09
C TRP A 204 -20.58 12.46 7.39
N ASP A 205 -20.75 12.17 6.11
CA ASP A 205 -19.69 11.66 5.23
C ASP A 205 -18.90 12.82 4.65
N GLU A 206 -17.64 12.94 5.08
CA GLU A 206 -16.75 14.01 4.67
C GLU A 206 -16.23 13.83 3.24
N ILE A 207 -16.28 12.63 2.66
CA ILE A 207 -15.86 12.40 1.28
C ILE A 207 -16.95 12.90 0.33
N ASP A 208 -18.17 12.43 0.55
CA ASP A 208 -19.32 12.75 -0.31
C ASP A 208 -20.00 14.08 0.06
N GLN A 209 -19.63 14.66 1.21
CA GLN A 209 -20.18 15.91 1.75
C GLN A 209 -21.71 15.84 1.92
N GLU A 210 -22.17 14.73 2.50
CA GLU A 210 -23.59 14.48 2.76
C GLU A 210 -23.83 13.72 4.07
N THR A 211 -25.08 13.68 4.53
CA THR A 211 -25.45 12.90 5.72
C THR A 211 -25.47 11.41 5.43
N VAL A 212 -24.99 10.60 6.39
CA VAL A 212 -24.97 9.12 6.31
C VAL A 212 -26.35 8.48 6.50
#